data_AF-A0A261QQ08-F1
#
_entry.id   AF-A0A261QQ08-F1
#
_cell.length_a   1.000
_cell.length_b   1.000
_cell.length_c   1.000
_cell.angle_alpha   90.00
_cell.angle_beta   90.00
_cell.angle_gamma   90.00
#
_symmetry.space_group_name_H-M   'P 1'
#
loop_
_entity.id
_entity.type
_entity.pdbx_description
1 polymer ?
#
loop_
_entity_poly.entity_id
_entity_poly.type
_entity_poly.pdbx_seq_one_letter_code
_entity_poly.pdbx_strand_id
1 'polypeptide(L)' 'MITVSVHCPRCHSDEIYRHGLSPTKRER' A
#
# COMPACT_ATOMS: atom_id res chain seq x y z
N MET A 1 -2.26 7.14 -4.69
CA MET A 1 -1.37 6.02 -4.35
C MET A 1 -1.65 5.67 -2.91
N ILE A 2 -2.05 4.43 -2.61
CA ILE A 2 -2.35 4.01 -1.24
C ILE A 2 -1.19 3.14 -0.77
N THR A 3 -0.65 3.42 0.41
CA THR A 3 0.44 2.66 1.02
C THR A 3 -0.05 2.03 2.32
N VAL A 4 0.19 0.73 2.48
CA VAL A 4 -0.11 -0.03 3.69
C VAL A 4 1.22 -0.51 4.27
N SER A 5 1.50 -0.16 5.52
CA SER A 5 2.66 -0.65 6.26
C SER A 5 2.25 -1.80 7.16
N VAL A 6 2.95 -2.93 7.06
CA VAL A 6 2.79 -4.09 7.93
C VAL A 6 4.05 -4.20 8.79
N HIS A 7 3.89 -4.00 10.09
CA HIS A 7 4.97 -4.16 11.05
C HIS A 7 4.97 -5.59 11.61
N CYS A 8 6.07 -6.31 11.48
CA CYS A 8 6.27 -7.59 12.14
C CYS A 8 7.14 -7.40 13.41
N PRO A 9 6.55 -7.31 14.61
CA PRO A 9 7.30 -7.08 15.85
C PRO A 9 8.23 -8.24 16.22
N ARG A 10 8.01 -9.43 15.64
CA ARG A 10 8.86 -10.62 15.87
C ARG A 10 10.16 -10.56 15.09
N CYS A 11 10.14 -9.95 13.90
CA CYS A 11 11.32 -9.83 13.03
C CYS A 11 11.86 -8.38 13.02
N HIS A 12 11.20 -7.45 13.71
CA HIS A 12 11.46 -6.01 13.70
C HIS A 12 11.59 -5.46 12.27
N SER A 13 10.73 -5.95 11.37
CA SER A 13 10.75 -5.60 9.95
C SER A 13 9.44 -4.96 9.56
N ASP A 14 9.53 -3.90 8.76
CA ASP A 14 8.39 -3.20 8.18
C ASP A 14 8.29 -3.53 6.69
N GLU A 15 7.19 -4.15 6.30
CA GLU A 15 6.87 -4.42 4.91
C GLU A 15 5.89 -3.37 4.39
N ILE A 16 6.27 -2.68 3.32
CA ILE A 16 5.45 -1.61 2.74
C ILE A 16 4.78 -2.12 1.47
N TYR A 17 3.48 -2.34 1.54
CA TYR A 17 2.66 -2.64 0.37
C TYR A 17 2.18 -1.35 -0.30
N ARG A 18 2.44 -1.23 -1.60
CA ARG A 18 2.06 -0.05 -2.39
C ARG A 18 1.01 -0.47 -3.41
N HIS A 19 -0.21 0.01 -3.23
CA HIS A 19 -1.25 -0.12 -4.23
C HIS A 19 -1.24 1.14 -5.12
N GLY A 20 -0.98 0.93 -6.41
CA GLY A 20 -1.25 1.93 -7.43
C GLY A 20 -2.76 2.13 -7.51
N LEU A 21 -3.24 3.36 -7.28
CA LEU A 21 -4.60 3.69 -7.69
C LEU A 21 -4.59 3.63 -9.21
N SER A 22 -4.99 2.51 -9.81
CA SER A 22 -5.43 2.54 -11.20
C SER A 22 -6.45 3.67 -11.29
N PRO A 23 -6.32 4.63 -12.21
CA PRO A 23 -7.36 5.62 -12.42
C PRO A 23 -8.58 4.83 -12.87
N THR A 24 -9.45 4.47 -11.91
CA THR A 24 -10.80 4.03 -12.22
C THR A 24 -11.35 5.13 -13.09
N LYS A 25 -11.55 4.82 -14.37
CA LYS A 25 -12.20 5.64 -15.37
C LYS A 25 -13.31 6.43 -14.68
N ARG A 26 -13.02 7.70 -14.38
CA ARG A 26 -14.01 8.69 -13.98
C ARG A 26 -13.61 10.01 -14.60
N GLU A 27 -13.51 9.96 -15.93
CA GLU A 27 -13.92 11.08 -16.75
C GLU A 27 -15.31 10.72 -17.30
N ARG A 28 -16.14 11.75 -17.34
CA ARG A 28 -17.58 11.79 -17.42
C ARG A 28 -18.15 11.42 -18.79
#